data_AF-A0A2T4CSB5-F1
#
_entry.id   AF-A0A2T4CSB5-F1
#
_cell.length_a   1.000
_cell.length_b   1.000
_cell.length_c   1.000
_cell.angle_alpha   90.00
_cell.angle_beta   90.00
_cell.angle_gamma   90.00
#
_symmetry.space_group_name_H-M   'P 1'
#
loop_
_entity.id
_entity.type
_entity.pdbx_description
1 polymer ?
#
loop_
_entity_poly.entity_id
_entity_poly.type
_entity_poly.pdbx_seq_one_letter_code
_entity_poly.pdbx_strand_id
1 'polypeptide(L)' 'YSFAEPLQPGSRIIFEDMMHYTMVKTTFFNGVQHPHIGILRKDGRFDLIRSFSYEDFRSRLS' A
#
# COMPACT_ATOMS: atom_id res chain seq x y z
N TYR A 1 -21.89 -9.39 -2.81
CA TYR A 1 -20.52 -9.48 -3.38
C TYR A 1 -19.66 -10.20 -2.36
N SER A 2 -19.01 -11.29 -2.73
CA SER A 2 -18.18 -12.11 -1.83
C SER A 2 -16.98 -12.65 -2.59
N PHE A 3 -15.93 -13.04 -1.85
CA PHE A 3 -14.81 -13.76 -2.43
C PHE A 3 -15.25 -15.15 -2.91
N ALA A 4 -14.56 -15.68 -3.93
CA ALA A 4 -14.85 -17.01 -4.46
C ALA A 4 -14.67 -18.12 -3.40
N GLU A 5 -13.73 -17.91 -2.47
CA GLU A 5 -13.46 -18.81 -1.35
C GLU A 5 -13.36 -18.01 -0.04
N PRO A 6 -13.63 -18.63 1.13
CA PRO A 6 -13.45 -17.98 2.43
C PRO A 6 -11.99 -17.52 2.63
N LEU A 7 -11.81 -16.28 3.08
CA LEU A 7 -10.48 -15.73 3.38
C LEU A 7 -9.84 -16.44 4.57
N GLN A 8 -8.53 -16.60 4.51
CA GLN A 8 -7.71 -17.14 5.59
C GLN A 8 -6.63 -16.12 5.99
N PRO A 9 -6.10 -16.16 7.22
CA PRO A 9 -4.92 -15.38 7.58
C PRO A 9 -3.79 -15.64 6.58
N GLY A 10 -3.22 -14.56 6.03
CA GLY A 10 -2.20 -14.63 4.98
C GLY A 10 -2.73 -14.54 3.54
N SER A 11 -4.04 -14.59 3.31
CA SER A 11 -4.62 -14.34 1.98
C SER A 11 -4.28 -12.94 1.48
N ARG A 12 -3.79 -12.82 0.24
CA ARG A 12 -3.54 -11.54 -0.41
C ARG A 12 -4.84 -11.00 -1.02
N ILE A 13 -5.18 -9.75 -0.68
CA ILE A 13 -6.33 -9.04 -1.25
C ILE A 13 -5.80 -7.91 -2.13
N ILE A 14 -6.40 -7.75 -3.32
CA ILE A 14 -6.09 -6.67 -4.25
C ILE A 14 -7.30 -5.76 -4.33
N PHE A 15 -7.12 -4.50 -3.93
CA PHE A 15 -8.09 -3.44 -4.17
C PHE A 15 -7.75 -2.79 -5.51
N GLU A 16 -8.62 -2.97 -6.49
CA GLU A 16 -8.47 -2.37 -7.82
C GLU A 16 -8.86 -0.89 -7.81
N ASP A 17 -8.37 -0.14 -8.81
CA ASP A 17 -8.62 1.30 -8.99
C ASP A 17 -8.25 2.21 -7.79
N MET A 18 -7.16 1.86 -7.09
CA MET A 18 -6.65 2.61 -5.94
C MET A 18 -5.54 3.63 -6.28
N MET A 19 -5.31 3.92 -7.57
CA MET A 19 -4.22 4.83 -7.96
C MET A 19 -4.59 6.31 -7.81
N HIS A 20 -5.76 6.69 -8.30
CA HIS A 20 -6.18 8.08 -8.42
C HIS A 20 -6.80 8.56 -7.10
N TYR A 21 -6.39 9.74 -6.62
CA TYR A 21 -6.92 10.36 -5.40
C TYR A 21 -6.79 9.57 -4.08
N THR A 22 -6.19 8.38 -4.09
CA THR A 22 -5.84 7.64 -2.88
C THR A 22 -4.48 8.10 -2.34
N MET A 23 -3.39 7.85 -3.07
CA MET A 23 -2.02 8.10 -2.61
C MET A 23 -1.74 9.58 -2.25
N VAL A 24 -2.44 10.51 -2.88
CA VAL A 24 -2.31 11.96 -2.61
C VAL A 24 -3.05 12.41 -1.34
N LYS A 25 -3.87 11.53 -0.75
CA LYS A 25 -4.68 11.81 0.45
C LYS A 25 -4.41 10.85 1.61
N THR A 26 -3.43 9.96 1.49
CA THR A 26 -3.10 9.01 2.57
C THR A 26 -2.48 9.71 3.78
N THR A 27 -2.69 9.14 4.97
CA THR A 27 -2.18 9.64 6.24
C THR A 27 -1.45 8.54 7.01
N PHE A 28 -0.79 8.90 8.11
CA PHE A 28 -0.23 7.95 9.08
C PHE A 28 -1.14 7.80 10.30
N PHE A 29 -2.45 7.76 10.08
CA PHE A 29 -3.42 7.60 11.17
C PHE A 29 -3.09 6.34 11.99
N ASN A 30 -3.11 6.47 13.33
CA ASN A 30 -2.74 5.43 14.29
C ASN A 30 -1.33 4.83 14.12
N GLY A 31 -0.42 5.49 13.40
CA GLY A 31 0.93 4.98 13.19
C GLY A 31 1.00 3.70 12.34
N VAL A 32 -0.06 3.39 11.58
CA VAL A 32 -0.07 2.24 10.66
C VAL A 32 1.00 2.44 9.59
N GLN A 33 1.70 1.34 9.25
CA GLN A 33 2.72 1.35 8.21
C GLN A 33 2.15 1.88 6.89
N HIS A 34 2.80 2.89 6.33
CA HIS A 34 2.34 3.51 5.10
C HIS A 34 2.60 2.58 3.89
N PRO A 35 1.64 2.44 2.96
CA PRO A 35 1.81 1.59 1.79
C PRO A 35 2.98 2.05 0.93
N HIS A 36 3.88 1.12 0.58
CA HIS A 36 4.94 1.38 -0.39
C HIS A 36 4.37 1.61 -1.79
N ILE A 37 5.10 2.38 -2.59
CA ILE A 37 4.75 2.65 -3.98
C ILE A 37 5.71 1.88 -4.87
N GLY A 38 5.17 1.03 -5.75
CA GLY A 38 5.95 0.27 -6.71
C GLY A 38 5.23 0.13 -8.05
N ILE A 39 6.01 -0.19 -9.09
CA ILE A 39 5.53 -0.42 -10.45
C ILE A 39 5.85 -1.87 -10.82
N LEU A 40 4.81 -2.65 -11.13
CA LEU A 40 4.99 -3.95 -11.78
C LEU A 40 5.08 -3.73 -13.30
N ARG A 41 6.24 -4.05 -13.88
CA ARG A 41 6.51 -3.91 -15.31
C ARG A 41 5.86 -5.07 -16.09
N LYS A 42 5.72 -4.88 -17.41
CA LYS A 42 5.15 -5.89 -18.32
C LYS A 42 5.97 -7.18 -18.39
N ASP A 43 7.27 -7.10 -18.12
CA ASP A 43 8.20 -8.24 -18.04
C ASP A 43 8.17 -8.97 -16.68
N GLY A 44 7.30 -8.54 -15.76
CA GLY A 44 7.17 -9.11 -14.42
C GLY A 44 8.12 -8.52 -13.39
N ARG A 45 9.03 -7.61 -13.77
CA ARG A 45 9.92 -6.95 -12.80
C ARG A 45 9.13 -6.00 -11.91
N PHE A 46 9.37 -6.05 -10.60
CA PHE A 46 8.82 -5.09 -9.65
C PHE A 46 9.86 -4.02 -9.32
N ASP A 47 9.56 -2.78 -9.67
CA ASP A 47 10.39 -1.62 -9.32
C ASP A 47 9.79 -0.94 -8.09
N LEU A 48 10.49 -0.99 -6.96
CA LEU A 48 10.12 -0.25 -5.76
C LEU A 48 10.49 1.23 -5.94
N ILE A 49 9.50 2.12 -5.96
CA ILE A 49 9.69 3.55 -6.20
C ILE A 49 9.83 4.32 -4.89
N ARG A 50 9.06 3.95 -3.87
CA ARG A 50 9.14 4.56 -2.53
C ARG A 50 8.82 3.54 -1.45
N SER A 51 9.78 3.33 -0.55
CA SER A 51 9.57 2.72 0.76
C SER A 51 9.22 3.79 1.79
N PHE A 52 8.46 3.42 2.80
CA PHE A 52 8.15 4.27 3.94
C PHE A 52 8.67 3.59 5.21
N SER A 53 9.42 4.33 6.01
CA SER A 53 9.99 3.84 7.27
C SER A 53 9.39 4.57 8.49
N TYR A 54 9.87 4.20 9.67
CA TYR A 54 9.50 4.87 10.91
C TYR A 54 9.88 6.37 10.90
N GLU A 55 11.00 6.72 10.27
CA GLU A 55 11.46 8.10 10.15
C GLU A 55 10.49 8.97 9.35
N ASP A 56 9.84 8.42 8.31
CA ASP A 56 8.78 9.11 7.56
C ASP A 56 7.57 9.43 8.45
N PHE A 57 7.19 8.51 9.34
CA PHE A 57 6.12 8.74 10.30
C PHE A 57 6.52 9.83 11.31
N ARG A 58 7.69 9.68 11.94
CA ARG A 58 8.20 10.61 12.96
C ARG A 58 8.32 12.04 12.44
N SER A 59 8.79 12.20 11.20
CA SER A 59 8.99 13.52 10.59
C SER A 59 7.68 14.30 10.35
N ARG A 60 6.52 13.64 10.36
CA ARG A 60 5.20 14.29 10.22
C ARG A 60 4.57 14.73 11.54
N LEU A 61 5.18 14.41 12.68
CA LEU A 61 4.67 14.76 14.02
C LEU A 61 5.39 15.95 14.66
N SER A 62 6.36 16.54 13.96
CA SER A 62 7.21 17.64 14.46
C SER A 62 7.10 18.88 13.60
#